data_AF-A0A9Y2AKW8-F1
#
_entry.id   AF-A0A9Y2AKW8-F1
#
_cell.length_a   1.000
_cell.length_b   1.000
_cell.length_c   1.000
_cell.angle_alpha   90.00
_cell.angle_beta   90.00
_cell.angle_gamma   90.00
#
_symmetry.space_group_name_H-M   'P 1'
#
loop_
_entity.id
_entity.type
_entity.pdbx_description
1 polymer ?
#
loop_
_entity_poly.entity_id
_entity_poly.type
_entity_poly.pdbx_seq_one_letter_code
_entity_poly.pdbx_strand_id
1 'polypeptide(L)'
;MKKYFILVLTTLLICIGTISALANPKTMQIELIHDNFIFTADDLAYVDENEVFVPGSFLQKNIYQMTYEEGSRQLHGQFSMPKIRLNANKADDLLFKGFEINLPTKVISNKPYVNIYGMDKLFGSELLVNDKEEKVIITLKKYTFFNPANLSISNKKVSRNEKISLVWQPTFEDENNLAKIDKIQGVNVVSPCWFSIDNQWGLVKNQADIAYVKAAKEKGYSVWPLITNSFDPDLTKSIVHNPNARKNVIKQLLLYVALYNLDGINLDFENIYEEDREAVSVFVQEISDALHELNVIVSIDVTVPSNVSQWSLSYDRKAYSKSVDYVMLMAYDEHWRTSPVSGSVASIGWVEQGVENTLKEVPADKLILGIPLYMREWKETNQSGKTKVEAKTLSMMQSDELIKKHKVKLNWLADKGQNYFEFTANNAKYRVWVEDERSIQMKLDLVHQYKLAGVAGWRKGFEKSEIWKTVNETLFKQ
;
A
#
# COMPACT_ATOMS: atom_id res chain seq x y z
N MET A 1 60.82 -2.63 37.56
CA MET A 1 59.96 -3.55 36.79
C MET A 1 58.83 -2.75 36.16
N LYS A 2 58.98 -2.38 34.89
CA LYS A 2 57.96 -1.69 34.07
C LYS A 2 56.96 -2.74 33.58
N LYS A 3 55.67 -2.61 33.92
CA LYS A 3 54.60 -3.39 33.28
C LYS A 3 54.00 -2.58 32.15
N TYR A 4 54.02 -3.19 30.97
CA TYR A 4 53.51 -2.67 29.71
C TYR A 4 51.97 -2.58 29.76
N PHE A 5 51.44 -1.35 29.71
CA PHE A 5 50.09 -1.07 29.23
C PHE A 5 50.26 -0.67 27.77
N ILE A 6 50.09 -1.62 26.84
CA ILE A 6 50.00 -1.29 25.41
C ILE A 6 48.55 -0.92 25.16
N LEU A 7 48.28 0.39 25.18
CA LEU A 7 47.06 0.98 24.65
C LEU A 7 47.16 0.87 23.11
N VAL A 8 46.56 -0.16 22.52
CA VAL A 8 46.36 -0.19 21.06
C VAL A 8 45.21 0.76 20.76
N LEU A 9 45.55 2.04 20.63
CA LEU A 9 44.66 3.05 20.06
C LEU A 9 44.78 2.93 18.54
N THR A 10 44.17 1.91 17.94
CA THR A 10 43.91 1.92 16.50
C THR A 10 42.79 2.93 16.27
N THR A 11 43.17 4.14 15.88
CA THR A 11 42.30 5.11 15.23
C THR A 11 41.67 4.44 14.01
N LEU A 12 40.49 3.85 14.19
CA LEU A 12 39.59 3.55 13.08
C LEU A 12 39.10 4.92 12.61
N LEU A 13 39.71 5.43 11.54
CA LEU A 13 39.09 6.50 10.76
C LEU A 13 37.75 5.96 10.28
N ILE A 14 36.68 6.30 10.99
CA ILE A 14 35.31 6.11 10.52
C ILE A 14 35.15 7.12 9.38
N CYS A 15 35.58 6.74 8.18
CA CYS A 15 35.05 7.34 6.97
C CYS A 15 33.55 7.02 6.98
N ILE A 16 32.74 8.02 7.29
CA ILE A 16 31.30 7.99 7.09
C ILE A 16 31.09 7.89 5.58
N GLY A 17 31.11 6.66 5.06
CA GLY A 17 30.82 6.37 3.68
C GLY A 17 29.31 6.32 3.50
N THR A 18 28.75 7.32 2.84
CA THR A 18 27.47 7.16 2.15
C THR A 18 27.60 6.01 1.16
N ILE A 19 26.64 5.07 1.16
CA ILE A 19 26.59 3.96 0.18
C ILE A 19 26.72 4.56 -1.22
N SER A 20 27.84 4.27 -1.89
CA SER A 20 27.92 4.41 -3.34
C SER A 20 27.13 3.27 -3.94
N ALA A 21 26.24 3.56 -4.90
CA ALA A 21 25.44 2.53 -5.57
C ALA A 21 26.34 1.41 -6.10
N LEU A 22 26.13 0.18 -5.61
CA LEU A 22 26.83 -1.00 -6.08
C LEU A 22 26.35 -1.35 -7.49
N ALA A 23 27.29 -1.75 -8.36
CA ALA A 23 26.98 -2.09 -9.76
C ALA A 23 26.35 -3.47 -9.95
N ASN A 24 26.43 -4.35 -8.95
CA ASN A 24 25.85 -5.70 -8.95
C ASN A 24 25.59 -6.18 -7.51
N PRO A 25 24.61 -7.07 -7.28
CA PRO A 25 24.40 -7.67 -5.98
C PRO A 25 25.61 -8.49 -5.51
N LYS A 26 25.90 -8.45 -4.21
CA LYS A 26 27.03 -9.13 -3.59
C LYS A 26 26.65 -9.86 -2.32
N THR A 27 27.29 -10.99 -2.08
CA THR A 27 27.28 -11.65 -0.78
C THR A 27 28.44 -11.12 0.05
N MET A 28 28.16 -10.66 1.28
CA MET A 28 29.14 -10.00 2.15
C MET A 28 29.16 -10.64 3.55
N GLN A 29 30.33 -10.62 4.18
CA GLN A 29 30.53 -11.12 5.54
C GLN A 29 29.84 -10.21 6.56
N ILE A 30 29.10 -10.76 7.52
CA ILE A 30 28.48 -9.96 8.58
C ILE A 30 29.43 -9.83 9.78
N GLU A 31 29.64 -8.61 10.24
CA GLU A 31 30.28 -8.30 11.52
C GLU A 31 29.28 -7.58 12.43
N LEU A 32 29.10 -8.08 13.65
CA LEU A 32 28.27 -7.48 14.69
C LEU A 32 29.16 -6.83 15.74
N ILE A 33 28.94 -5.56 16.02
CA ILE A 33 29.60 -4.84 17.10
C ILE A 33 28.60 -4.63 18.24
N HIS A 34 28.91 -5.18 19.41
CA HIS A 34 28.08 -5.04 20.62
C HIS A 34 28.95 -4.82 21.85
N ASP A 35 28.68 -3.75 22.61
CA ASP A 35 29.45 -3.37 23.81
C ASP A 35 31.00 -3.39 23.59
N ASN A 36 31.44 -2.90 22.43
CA ASN A 36 32.85 -2.88 21.95
C ASN A 36 33.47 -4.25 21.61
N PHE A 37 32.68 -5.33 21.58
CA PHE A 37 33.11 -6.62 21.06
C PHE A 37 32.69 -6.77 19.60
N ILE A 38 33.58 -7.33 18.78
CA ILE A 38 33.34 -7.61 17.36
C ILE A 38 33.12 -9.12 17.21
N PHE A 39 32.00 -9.49 16.60
CA PHE A 39 31.65 -10.87 16.29
C PHE A 39 31.45 -11.02 14.79
N THR A 40 32.23 -11.89 14.15
CA THR A 40 32.00 -12.29 12.76
C THR A 40 30.96 -13.40 12.72
N ALA A 41 29.88 -13.23 11.98
CA ALA A 41 28.82 -14.23 11.88
C ALA A 41 29.20 -15.34 10.90
N ASP A 42 28.68 -16.56 11.08
CA ASP A 42 28.80 -17.61 10.06
C ASP A 42 27.87 -17.36 8.85
N ASP A 43 26.81 -16.60 9.09
CA ASP A 43 25.84 -16.18 8.09
C ASP A 43 26.37 -15.01 7.24
N LEU A 44 25.97 -14.98 5.97
CA LEU A 44 26.35 -13.92 5.03
C LEU A 44 25.15 -13.00 4.75
N ALA A 45 25.42 -11.71 4.57
CA ALA A 45 24.46 -10.75 4.06
C ALA A 45 24.43 -10.78 2.54
N TYR A 46 23.29 -10.42 1.96
CA TYR A 46 23.15 -10.13 0.54
C TYR A 46 22.87 -8.64 0.37
N VAL A 47 23.74 -7.95 -0.34
CA VAL A 47 23.66 -6.51 -0.56
C VAL A 47 23.35 -6.26 -2.04
N ASP A 48 22.32 -5.46 -2.30
CA ASP A 48 21.87 -5.11 -3.64
C ASP A 48 21.51 -3.63 -3.67
N GLU A 49 22.30 -2.82 -4.36
CA GLU A 49 22.16 -1.35 -4.38
C GLU A 49 22.03 -0.72 -2.96
N ASN A 50 20.82 -0.25 -2.62
CA ASN A 50 20.47 0.35 -1.33
C ASN A 50 19.71 -0.64 -0.42
N GLU A 51 19.83 -1.93 -0.66
CA GLU A 51 19.21 -2.97 0.15
C GLU A 51 20.27 -3.85 0.81
N VAL A 52 20.06 -4.16 2.10
CA VAL A 52 20.95 -5.01 2.87
C VAL A 52 20.13 -6.10 3.51
N PHE A 53 20.12 -7.25 2.88
CA PHE A 53 19.41 -8.45 3.31
C PHE A 53 20.27 -9.25 4.27
N VAL A 54 19.75 -9.51 5.47
CA VAL A 54 20.43 -10.32 6.50
C VAL A 54 19.54 -11.52 6.86
N PRO A 55 20.10 -12.73 7.10
CA PRO A 55 19.29 -13.88 7.47
C PRO A 55 18.43 -13.63 8.70
N GLY A 56 17.16 -14.06 8.65
CA GLY A 56 16.26 -13.96 9.80
C GLY A 56 16.80 -14.67 11.05
N SER A 57 17.51 -15.80 10.85
CA SER A 57 18.21 -16.55 11.92
C SER A 57 19.28 -15.72 12.62
N PHE A 58 20.04 -14.92 11.86
CA PHE A 58 21.03 -14.01 12.43
C PHE A 58 20.35 -12.96 13.30
N LEU A 59 19.24 -12.37 12.82
CA LEU A 59 18.49 -11.37 13.59
C LEU A 59 17.92 -11.99 14.86
N GLN A 60 17.28 -13.16 14.78
CA GLN A 60 16.74 -13.87 15.94
C GLN A 60 17.80 -14.18 17.01
N LYS A 61 19.01 -14.56 16.60
CA LYS A 61 20.09 -14.91 17.54
C LYS A 61 20.74 -13.68 18.17
N ASN A 62 20.85 -12.57 17.44
CA ASN A 62 21.76 -11.47 17.79
C ASN A 62 21.06 -10.13 18.04
N ILE A 63 19.87 -9.91 17.49
CA ILE A 63 19.06 -8.72 17.70
C ILE A 63 17.86 -9.14 18.56
N TYR A 64 17.77 -8.56 19.75
CA TYR A 64 16.76 -8.93 20.74
C TYR A 64 15.35 -8.98 20.12
N GLN A 65 14.54 -9.94 20.60
CA GLN A 65 13.08 -9.94 20.47
C GLN A 65 12.49 -10.32 19.09
N MET A 66 13.20 -11.07 18.25
CA MET A 66 12.65 -11.62 17.01
C MET A 66 12.32 -13.12 17.16
N THR A 67 11.14 -13.53 16.70
CA THR A 67 10.75 -14.93 16.50
C THR A 67 10.48 -15.18 15.03
N TYR A 68 11.08 -16.25 14.50
CA TYR A 68 10.85 -16.67 13.13
C TYR A 68 9.80 -17.77 13.09
N GLU A 69 8.79 -17.61 12.25
CA GLU A 69 7.81 -18.66 11.98
C GLU A 69 8.13 -19.31 10.62
N GLU A 70 8.64 -20.53 10.67
CA GLU A 70 9.20 -21.24 9.51
C GLU A 70 8.19 -21.51 8.39
N GLY A 71 6.89 -21.57 8.72
CA GLY A 71 5.80 -21.79 7.77
C GLY A 71 5.25 -20.54 7.08
N SER A 72 5.28 -19.37 7.74
CA SER A 72 4.64 -18.13 7.23
C SER A 72 5.58 -17.27 6.38
N ARG A 73 6.88 -17.57 6.38
CA ARG A 73 7.92 -16.78 5.68
C ARG A 73 7.90 -15.31 6.15
N GLN A 74 7.52 -15.07 7.39
CA GLN A 74 7.53 -13.76 8.02
C GLN A 74 8.41 -13.79 9.27
N LEU A 75 9.12 -12.69 9.50
CA LEU A 75 9.85 -12.49 10.74
C LEU A 75 8.99 -11.64 11.67
N HIS A 76 8.65 -12.19 12.82
CA HIS A 76 7.85 -11.53 13.85
C HIS A 76 8.80 -10.90 14.88
N GLY A 77 8.61 -9.63 15.19
CA GLY A 77 9.32 -8.94 16.27
C GLY A 77 8.36 -8.64 17.41
N GLN A 78 8.69 -9.01 18.64
CA GLN A 78 7.87 -8.72 19.83
C GLN A 78 8.61 -7.86 20.84
N PHE A 79 8.30 -6.58 20.85
CA PHE A 79 9.00 -5.60 21.67
C PHE A 79 8.25 -5.30 22.96
N SER A 80 8.69 -5.83 24.10
CA SER A 80 8.00 -5.61 25.39
C SER A 80 8.29 -4.26 26.06
N MET A 81 9.47 -3.68 25.81
CA MET A 81 9.89 -2.37 26.34
C MET A 81 10.70 -1.63 25.26
N PRO A 82 10.04 -1.20 24.18
CA PRO A 82 10.72 -0.57 23.06
C PRO A 82 11.37 0.74 23.50
N LYS A 83 12.62 0.93 23.11
CA LYS A 83 13.38 2.16 23.38
C LYS A 83 13.25 3.11 22.20
N ILE A 84 12.02 3.33 21.77
CA ILE A 84 11.66 4.08 20.57
C ILE A 84 10.64 5.16 20.94
N ARG A 85 10.74 6.32 20.29
CA ARG A 85 9.72 7.37 20.31
C ARG A 85 9.39 7.84 18.91
N LEU A 86 8.13 8.20 18.70
CA LEU A 86 7.61 8.85 17.51
C LEU A 86 7.53 10.38 17.67
N ASN A 87 7.69 10.89 18.91
CA ASN A 87 7.49 12.30 19.28
C ASN A 87 6.03 12.74 19.17
N ALA A 88 5.12 11.85 19.54
CA ALA A 88 3.68 12.08 19.58
C ALA A 88 3.11 11.43 20.83
N ASN A 89 2.61 12.24 21.77
CA ASN A 89 2.39 11.80 23.15
C ASN A 89 1.48 10.55 23.27
N LYS A 90 0.33 10.48 22.61
CA LYS A 90 -0.56 9.33 22.78
C LYS A 90 -0.07 8.12 21.97
N ALA A 91 0.49 8.35 20.78
CA ALA A 91 1.14 7.30 20.00
C ALA A 91 2.31 6.65 20.79
N ASP A 92 3.13 7.46 21.45
CA ASP A 92 4.24 7.01 22.30
C ASP A 92 3.72 6.21 23.51
N ASP A 93 2.65 6.67 24.16
CA ASP A 93 2.01 5.95 25.28
C ASP A 93 1.45 4.57 24.86
N LEU A 94 0.93 4.46 23.63
CA LEU A 94 0.46 3.19 23.09
C LEU A 94 1.64 2.22 22.89
N LEU A 95 2.73 2.70 22.28
CA LEU A 95 3.90 1.88 21.97
C LEU A 95 4.71 1.52 23.22
N PHE A 96 4.69 2.35 24.25
CA PHE A 96 5.40 2.10 25.50
C PHE A 96 5.01 0.77 26.17
N LYS A 97 3.77 0.33 25.97
CA LYS A 97 3.25 -0.96 26.50
C LYS A 97 3.73 -2.18 25.71
N GLY A 98 4.64 -1.98 24.77
CA GLY A 98 5.12 -2.97 23.85
C GLY A 98 4.22 -3.17 22.63
N PHE A 99 4.78 -3.80 21.61
CA PHE A 99 4.14 -4.02 20.33
C PHE A 99 4.70 -5.26 19.64
N GLU A 100 3.95 -5.77 18.67
CA GLU A 100 4.41 -6.77 17.72
C GLU A 100 4.48 -6.16 16.34
N ILE A 101 5.41 -6.62 15.51
CA ILE A 101 5.53 -6.24 14.10
C ILE A 101 5.84 -7.45 13.24
N ASN A 102 5.39 -7.38 12.00
CA ASN A 102 5.81 -8.27 10.93
C ASN A 102 6.75 -7.53 10.00
N LEU A 103 7.86 -8.18 9.67
CA LEU A 103 8.82 -7.67 8.70
C LEU A 103 8.76 -8.48 7.40
N PRO A 104 8.79 -7.80 6.24
CA PRO A 104 8.87 -8.47 4.95
C PRO A 104 10.16 -9.31 4.88
N THR A 105 10.05 -10.51 4.29
CA THR A 105 11.22 -11.34 4.01
C THR A 105 11.36 -11.63 2.52
N LYS A 106 12.59 -11.79 2.07
CA LYS A 106 12.97 -12.28 0.74
C LYS A 106 13.63 -13.63 0.90
N VAL A 107 13.23 -14.62 0.10
CA VAL A 107 13.87 -15.94 0.13
C VAL A 107 15.10 -15.90 -0.78
N ILE A 108 16.28 -16.13 -0.20
CA ILE A 108 17.56 -16.24 -0.91
C ILE A 108 18.18 -17.57 -0.52
N SER A 109 18.46 -18.42 -1.51
CA SER A 109 19.02 -19.76 -1.30
C SER A 109 18.23 -20.59 -0.27
N ASN A 110 16.89 -20.60 -0.39
CA ASN A 110 15.94 -21.26 0.52
C ASN A 110 15.96 -20.78 1.98
N LYS A 111 16.61 -19.66 2.28
CA LYS A 111 16.59 -19.04 3.61
C LYS A 111 15.85 -17.69 3.56
N PRO A 112 15.13 -17.30 4.63
CA PRO A 112 14.50 -16.01 4.75
C PRO A 112 15.54 -14.94 5.08
N TYR A 113 15.51 -13.82 4.36
CA TYR A 113 16.31 -12.65 4.65
C TYR A 113 15.40 -11.44 4.86
N VAL A 114 15.79 -10.58 5.79
CA VAL A 114 15.12 -9.30 6.05
C VAL A 114 16.01 -8.18 5.56
N ASN A 115 15.44 -7.25 4.80
CA ASN A 115 16.15 -6.02 4.46
C ASN A 115 16.23 -5.16 5.72
N ILE A 116 17.43 -4.95 6.26
CA ILE A 116 17.67 -4.14 7.46
C ILE A 116 18.08 -2.70 7.13
N TYR A 117 18.20 -2.37 5.84
CA TYR A 117 18.53 -1.01 5.41
C TYR A 117 17.40 -0.04 5.81
N GLY A 118 17.76 1.08 6.45
CA GLY A 118 16.79 2.05 6.97
C GLY A 118 16.01 1.58 8.21
N MET A 119 16.31 0.39 8.75
CA MET A 119 15.71 -0.14 9.97
C MET A 119 16.59 0.06 11.21
N ASP A 120 17.67 0.83 11.07
CA ASP A 120 18.68 1.12 12.10
C ASP A 120 18.04 1.64 13.40
N LYS A 121 17.05 2.52 13.28
CA LYS A 121 16.34 3.08 14.44
C LYS A 121 15.45 2.07 15.16
N LEU A 122 14.86 1.13 14.43
CA LEU A 122 13.96 0.12 15.00
C LEU A 122 14.76 -0.93 15.77
N PHE A 123 15.82 -1.46 15.17
CA PHE A 123 16.70 -2.44 15.82
C PHE A 123 17.67 -1.82 16.82
N GLY A 124 17.74 -0.49 16.80
CA GLY A 124 18.69 0.25 17.58
C GLY A 124 20.13 -0.02 17.16
N SER A 125 20.40 -0.11 15.86
CA SER A 125 21.71 -0.39 15.29
C SER A 125 22.24 0.78 14.45
N GLU A 126 23.50 0.70 14.03
CA GLU A 126 24.04 1.39 12.86
C GLU A 126 24.42 0.34 11.83
N LEU A 127 24.22 0.68 10.57
CA LEU A 127 24.56 -0.17 9.44
C LEU A 127 25.64 0.51 8.60
N LEU A 128 26.74 -0.20 8.38
CA LEU A 128 27.80 0.22 7.48
C LEU A 128 28.07 -0.90 6.47
N VAL A 129 28.04 -0.56 5.19
CA VAL A 129 28.44 -1.45 4.09
C VAL A 129 29.86 -1.05 3.66
N ASN A 130 30.82 -1.96 3.82
CA ASN A 130 32.21 -1.76 3.41
C ASN A 130 32.49 -2.60 2.16
N ASP A 131 32.37 -1.97 1.00
CA ASP A 131 32.56 -2.63 -0.31
C ASP A 131 33.98 -3.13 -0.54
N LYS A 132 34.99 -2.50 0.08
CA LYS A 132 36.40 -2.87 -0.11
C LYS A 132 36.76 -4.14 0.65
N GLU A 133 36.20 -4.31 1.83
CA GLU A 133 36.41 -5.49 2.67
C GLU A 133 35.30 -6.55 2.47
N GLU A 134 34.30 -6.26 1.64
CA GLU A 134 33.11 -7.09 1.41
C GLU A 134 32.41 -7.48 2.72
N LYS A 135 32.20 -6.47 3.58
CA LYS A 135 31.59 -6.63 4.91
C LYS A 135 30.35 -5.76 5.08
N VAL A 136 29.37 -6.32 5.77
CA VAL A 136 28.26 -5.59 6.39
C VAL A 136 28.50 -5.53 7.88
N ILE A 137 28.72 -4.34 8.42
CA ILE A 137 28.98 -4.09 9.83
C ILE A 137 27.71 -3.54 10.48
N ILE A 138 27.20 -4.28 11.47
CA ILE A 138 26.02 -3.92 12.26
C ILE A 138 26.49 -3.57 13.67
N THR A 139 26.35 -2.31 14.07
CA THR A 139 26.73 -1.85 15.42
C THR A 139 25.49 -1.66 16.27
N LEU A 140 25.29 -2.47 17.32
CA LEU A 140 24.17 -2.28 18.23
C LEU A 140 24.44 -1.07 19.14
N LYS A 141 23.60 -0.04 19.03
CA LYS A 141 23.63 1.10 19.93
C LYS A 141 22.98 0.77 21.26
N LYS A 142 23.56 1.32 22.31
CA LYS A 142 22.99 1.25 23.65
C LYS A 142 21.93 2.34 23.86
N TYR A 143 20.74 2.13 23.33
CA TYR A 143 19.60 2.95 23.71
C TYR A 143 19.21 2.67 25.16
N THR A 144 18.72 3.69 25.86
CA THR A 144 18.24 3.57 27.24
C THR A 144 16.82 4.11 27.33
N PHE A 145 16.14 3.80 28.44
CA PHE A 145 14.84 4.41 28.74
C PHE A 145 14.89 5.95 28.70
N PHE A 146 15.99 6.53 29.18
CA PHE A 146 16.20 7.98 29.23
C PHE A 146 16.68 8.59 27.92
N ASN A 147 17.15 7.77 26.97
CA ASN A 147 17.59 8.21 25.65
C ASN A 147 17.14 7.18 24.58
N PRO A 148 15.84 7.19 24.23
CA PRO A 148 15.29 6.29 23.20
C PRO A 148 15.64 6.77 21.78
N ALA A 149 15.57 5.84 20.82
CA ALA A 149 15.69 6.14 19.41
C ALA A 149 14.44 6.91 18.90
N ASN A 150 14.65 7.97 18.12
CA ASN A 150 13.55 8.73 17.54
C ASN A 150 13.24 8.27 16.11
N LEU A 151 12.13 7.54 15.95
CA LEU A 151 11.50 7.20 14.68
C LEU A 151 10.59 8.36 14.27
N SER A 152 11.21 9.45 13.82
CA SER A 152 10.50 10.64 13.34
C SER A 152 10.07 10.48 11.89
N ILE A 153 8.82 10.85 11.60
CA ILE A 153 8.32 11.04 10.23
C ILE A 153 8.80 12.40 9.73
N SER A 154 9.09 12.50 8.43
CA SER A 154 9.41 13.77 7.79
C SER A 154 8.22 14.73 7.91
N ASN A 155 8.36 15.81 8.69
CA ASN A 155 7.35 16.85 8.95
C ASN A 155 6.94 17.70 7.72
N LYS A 156 7.09 17.20 6.49
CA LYS A 156 6.62 17.93 5.31
C LYS A 156 5.09 17.90 5.35
N LYS A 157 4.46 19.03 5.65
CA LYS A 157 3.01 19.18 5.56
C LYS A 157 2.57 18.72 4.16
N VAL A 158 1.78 17.66 4.11
CA VAL A 158 1.09 17.25 2.89
C VAL A 158 0.14 18.39 2.50
N SER A 159 0.26 18.90 1.28
CA SER A 159 -0.63 19.95 0.78
C SER A 159 -2.03 19.36 0.62
N ARG A 160 -2.96 19.74 1.51
CA ARG A 160 -4.37 19.32 1.44
C ARG A 160 -5.18 20.13 0.41
N ASN A 161 -4.56 21.10 -0.25
CA ASN A 161 -5.23 22.06 -1.14
C ASN A 161 -5.12 21.70 -2.64
N GLU A 162 -4.35 20.67 -2.99
CA GLU A 162 -4.21 20.20 -4.37
C GLU A 162 -5.17 19.04 -4.65
N LYS A 163 -5.62 18.90 -5.91
CA LYS A 163 -6.42 17.74 -6.31
C LYS A 163 -5.60 16.46 -6.13
N ILE A 164 -6.22 15.42 -5.58
CA ILE A 164 -5.60 14.11 -5.47
C ILE A 164 -5.75 13.37 -6.80
N SER A 165 -4.65 12.81 -7.30
CA SER A 165 -4.66 11.84 -8.38
C SER A 165 -3.85 10.63 -7.93
N LEU A 166 -4.60 9.62 -7.49
CA LEU A 166 -4.08 8.40 -6.88
C LEU A 166 -4.11 7.23 -7.87
N VAL A 167 -3.15 6.33 -7.78
CA VAL A 167 -3.24 5.01 -8.45
C VAL A 167 -3.01 3.89 -7.44
N TRP A 168 -3.92 2.92 -7.41
CA TRP A 168 -3.71 1.69 -6.64
C TRP A 168 -2.76 0.75 -7.39
N GLN A 169 -1.80 0.20 -6.66
CA GLN A 169 -0.75 -0.65 -7.22
C GLN A 169 -0.68 -1.98 -6.45
N PRO A 170 -1.42 -3.02 -6.89
CA PRO A 170 -1.38 -4.34 -6.25
C PRO A 170 -0.25 -5.25 -6.77
N THR A 171 0.44 -4.86 -7.84
CA THR A 171 1.53 -5.66 -8.44
C THR A 171 2.79 -4.81 -8.63
N PHE A 172 3.97 -5.42 -8.44
CA PHE A 172 5.27 -4.74 -8.44
C PHE A 172 6.25 -5.28 -9.51
N GLU A 173 5.71 -5.84 -10.60
CA GLU A 173 6.49 -6.11 -11.82
C GLU A 173 7.18 -4.82 -12.30
N ASP A 174 8.38 -4.93 -12.87
CA ASP A 174 9.24 -3.75 -13.13
C ASP A 174 8.55 -2.66 -13.96
N GLU A 175 7.79 -3.03 -15.00
CA GLU A 175 7.02 -2.11 -15.85
C GLU A 175 5.87 -1.39 -15.13
N ASN A 176 5.43 -1.94 -14.00
CA ASN A 176 4.35 -1.42 -13.17
C ASN A 176 4.84 -0.80 -11.87
N ASN A 177 6.13 -0.90 -11.57
CA ASN A 177 6.74 -0.41 -10.35
C ASN A 177 7.11 1.08 -10.48
N LEU A 178 6.32 1.96 -9.86
CA LEU A 178 6.55 3.42 -9.91
C LEU A 178 7.90 3.85 -9.29
N ALA A 179 8.52 3.02 -8.45
CA ALA A 179 9.89 3.24 -7.99
C ALA A 179 10.94 3.03 -9.10
N LYS A 180 10.64 2.24 -10.13
CA LYS A 180 11.57 1.87 -11.22
C LYS A 180 11.33 2.58 -12.55
N ILE A 181 10.13 3.10 -12.80
CA ILE A 181 9.79 3.84 -14.04
C ILE A 181 9.82 5.36 -13.87
N ASP A 182 9.87 6.13 -14.95
CA ASP A 182 9.81 7.59 -14.88
C ASP A 182 8.52 8.12 -14.23
N LYS A 183 8.61 9.32 -13.64
CA LYS A 183 7.46 10.01 -13.02
C LYS A 183 6.34 10.19 -14.04
N ILE A 184 5.22 9.52 -13.77
CA ILE A 184 3.97 9.68 -14.52
C ILE A 184 3.38 11.05 -14.19
N GLN A 185 3.30 11.91 -15.21
CA GLN A 185 2.61 13.20 -15.10
C GLN A 185 1.12 12.99 -14.87
N GLY A 186 0.51 13.81 -14.02
CA GLY A 186 -0.89 13.66 -13.63
C GLY A 186 -1.14 12.67 -12.49
N VAL A 187 -0.11 12.05 -11.91
CA VAL A 187 -0.24 11.23 -10.69
C VAL A 187 0.62 11.84 -9.58
N ASN A 188 0.01 12.17 -8.46
CA ASN A 188 0.70 12.73 -7.29
C ASN A 188 0.67 11.80 -6.07
N VAL A 189 -0.25 10.82 -6.02
CA VAL A 189 -0.30 9.82 -4.94
C VAL A 189 -0.21 8.42 -5.52
N VAL A 190 0.52 7.54 -4.84
CA VAL A 190 0.58 6.12 -5.14
C VAL A 190 0.16 5.30 -3.92
N SER A 191 -0.66 4.27 -4.16
CA SER A 191 -1.19 3.39 -3.11
C SER A 191 -0.80 1.93 -3.34
N PRO A 192 0.40 1.51 -2.91
CA PRO A 192 0.83 0.12 -2.91
C PRO A 192 -0.07 -0.75 -2.00
N CYS A 193 -0.54 -1.92 -2.45
CA CYS A 193 -1.30 -2.85 -1.62
C CYS A 193 -0.36 -3.71 -0.77
N TRP A 194 0.11 -3.16 0.36
CA TRP A 194 1.19 -3.77 1.16
C TRP A 194 0.74 -4.38 2.49
N PHE A 195 -0.43 -4.00 3.00
CA PHE A 195 -0.84 -4.39 4.33
C PHE A 195 -2.15 -5.18 4.29
N SER A 196 -2.27 -6.15 5.19
CA SER A 196 -3.55 -6.83 5.44
C SER A 196 -3.62 -7.27 6.90
N ILE A 197 -4.78 -7.14 7.53
CA ILE A 197 -5.03 -7.70 8.85
C ILE A 197 -5.03 -9.23 8.72
N ASP A 198 -4.20 -9.90 9.49
CA ASP A 198 -3.87 -11.31 9.31
C ASP A 198 -4.70 -12.26 10.16
N ASN A 199 -4.94 -11.88 11.41
CA ASN A 199 -5.57 -12.76 12.39
C ASN A 199 -6.35 -11.97 13.45
N GLN A 200 -7.15 -12.68 14.23
CA GLN A 200 -8.06 -12.15 15.26
C GLN A 200 -7.40 -11.37 16.42
N TRP A 201 -6.06 -11.40 16.51
CA TRP A 201 -5.29 -10.65 17.51
C TRP A 201 -4.81 -9.29 16.96
N GLY A 202 -5.19 -8.96 15.72
CA GLY A 202 -4.85 -7.69 15.09
C GLY A 202 -3.42 -7.64 14.58
N LEU A 203 -2.82 -8.79 14.26
CA LEU A 203 -1.54 -8.82 13.57
C LEU A 203 -1.70 -8.32 12.12
N VAL A 204 -0.73 -7.55 11.60
CA VAL A 204 -0.79 -6.97 10.27
C VAL A 204 0.34 -7.54 9.41
N LYS A 205 0.00 -8.25 8.33
CA LYS A 205 0.96 -8.63 7.29
C LYS A 205 1.54 -7.38 6.65
N ASN A 206 2.83 -7.41 6.36
CA ASN A 206 3.59 -6.28 5.85
C ASN A 206 4.43 -6.69 4.64
N GLN A 207 4.24 -5.99 3.53
CA GLN A 207 5.01 -6.13 2.29
C GLN A 207 5.68 -4.82 1.85
N ALA A 208 5.76 -3.83 2.75
CA ALA A 208 6.30 -2.52 2.43
C ALA A 208 7.81 -2.53 2.18
N ASP A 209 8.25 -1.64 1.30
CA ASP A 209 9.62 -1.56 0.81
C ASP A 209 10.17 -0.13 0.99
N ILE A 210 11.22 0.02 1.80
CA ILE A 210 11.86 1.31 2.08
C ILE A 210 12.48 1.93 0.81
N ALA A 211 13.10 1.10 -0.05
CA ALA A 211 13.71 1.56 -1.29
C ALA A 211 12.63 2.07 -2.25
N TYR A 212 11.49 1.37 -2.34
CA TYR A 212 10.33 1.86 -3.09
C TYR A 212 9.88 3.23 -2.58
N VAL A 213 9.65 3.38 -1.27
CA VAL A 213 9.11 4.64 -0.73
C VAL A 213 10.07 5.78 -1.00
N LYS A 214 11.38 5.57 -0.79
CA LYS A 214 12.41 6.57 -1.09
C LYS A 214 12.37 7.00 -2.55
N ALA A 215 12.42 6.06 -3.49
CA ALA A 215 12.41 6.35 -4.92
C ALA A 215 11.11 7.02 -5.38
N ALA A 216 9.96 6.60 -4.86
CA ALA A 216 8.67 7.23 -5.16
C ALA A 216 8.63 8.69 -4.67
N LYS A 217 9.11 8.96 -3.45
CA LYS A 217 9.15 10.30 -2.88
C LYS A 217 10.16 11.21 -3.58
N GLU A 218 11.32 10.68 -4.01
CA GLU A 218 12.29 11.42 -4.84
C GLU A 218 11.68 11.88 -6.18
N LYS A 219 10.76 11.08 -6.74
CA LYS A 219 9.97 11.43 -7.93
C LYS A 219 8.77 12.34 -7.62
N GLY A 220 8.60 12.76 -6.37
CA GLY A 220 7.50 13.64 -5.96
C GLY A 220 6.15 12.96 -5.87
N TYR A 221 6.10 11.65 -5.58
CA TYR A 221 4.86 11.00 -5.14
C TYR A 221 4.70 11.10 -3.62
N SER A 222 3.46 11.25 -3.16
CA SER A 222 3.08 10.82 -1.81
C SER A 222 2.73 9.33 -1.82
N VAL A 223 3.09 8.61 -0.76
CA VAL A 223 2.88 7.16 -0.69
C VAL A 223 1.86 6.83 0.40
N TRP A 224 0.67 6.38 -0.02
CA TRP A 224 -0.46 6.03 0.84
C TRP A 224 -0.77 4.54 0.70
N PRO A 225 0.04 3.63 1.26
CA PRO A 225 -0.20 2.20 1.07
C PRO A 225 -1.54 1.77 1.63
N LEU A 226 -2.12 0.81 0.95
CA LEU A 226 -3.42 0.23 1.23
C LEU A 226 -3.29 -0.89 2.27
N ILE A 227 -4.20 -0.88 3.23
CA ILE A 227 -4.43 -1.97 4.19
C ILE A 227 -5.82 -2.57 4.01
N THR A 228 -5.89 -3.89 3.87
CA THR A 228 -7.18 -4.61 3.83
C THR A 228 -7.51 -5.27 5.16
N ASN A 229 -8.79 -5.56 5.36
CA ASN A 229 -9.28 -6.50 6.38
C ASN A 229 -9.24 -7.97 5.89
N SER A 230 -8.40 -8.27 4.90
CA SER A 230 -8.33 -9.57 4.21
C SER A 230 -9.65 -10.03 3.56
N PHE A 231 -10.63 -9.11 3.40
CA PHE A 231 -11.96 -9.40 2.85
C PHE A 231 -12.73 -10.48 3.64
N ASP A 232 -12.37 -10.68 4.91
CA ASP A 232 -12.95 -11.70 5.78
C ASP A 232 -13.86 -11.04 6.84
N PRO A 233 -15.20 -11.24 6.75
CA PRO A 233 -16.15 -10.61 7.66
C PRO A 233 -16.04 -11.16 9.09
N ASP A 234 -15.73 -12.45 9.26
CA ASP A 234 -15.59 -13.07 10.58
C ASP A 234 -14.33 -12.56 11.29
N LEU A 235 -13.23 -12.46 10.54
CA LEU A 235 -12.02 -11.81 11.02
C LEU A 235 -12.32 -10.35 11.41
N THR A 236 -12.98 -9.59 10.54
CA THR A 236 -13.33 -8.19 10.80
C THR A 236 -14.12 -8.05 12.09
N LYS A 237 -15.17 -8.85 12.27
CA LYS A 237 -15.99 -8.90 13.48
C LYS A 237 -15.15 -9.18 14.72
N SER A 238 -14.26 -10.18 14.66
CA SER A 238 -13.39 -10.53 15.79
C SER A 238 -12.46 -9.38 16.21
N ILE A 239 -12.00 -8.57 15.25
CA ILE A 239 -11.14 -7.41 15.50
C ILE A 239 -11.92 -6.25 16.08
N VAL A 240 -13.01 -5.84 15.44
CA VAL A 240 -13.71 -4.61 15.81
C VAL A 240 -14.37 -4.70 17.18
N HIS A 241 -14.72 -5.91 17.64
CA HIS A 241 -15.25 -6.16 18.99
C HIS A 241 -14.17 -6.45 20.05
N ASN A 242 -12.88 -6.45 19.68
CA ASN A 242 -11.77 -6.69 20.61
C ASN A 242 -10.86 -5.45 20.72
N PRO A 243 -10.97 -4.64 21.80
CA PRO A 243 -10.17 -3.44 21.97
C PRO A 243 -8.65 -3.67 21.97
N ASN A 244 -8.17 -4.86 22.35
CA ASN A 244 -6.75 -5.17 22.30
C ASN A 244 -6.30 -5.45 20.87
N ALA A 245 -7.11 -6.16 20.09
CA ALA A 245 -6.82 -6.41 18.68
C ALA A 245 -6.82 -5.11 17.86
N ARG A 246 -7.82 -4.23 18.06
CA ARG A 246 -7.84 -2.90 17.43
C ARG A 246 -6.58 -2.10 17.76
N LYS A 247 -6.20 -2.03 19.04
CA LYS A 247 -4.95 -1.37 19.48
C LYS A 247 -3.71 -2.00 18.84
N ASN A 248 -3.68 -3.31 18.64
CA ASN A 248 -2.53 -3.99 18.05
C ASN A 248 -2.35 -3.60 16.57
N VAL A 249 -3.44 -3.50 15.81
CA VAL A 249 -3.41 -2.98 14.43
C VAL A 249 -2.89 -1.54 14.42
N ILE A 250 -3.43 -0.68 15.29
CA ILE A 250 -3.04 0.74 15.37
C ILE A 250 -1.55 0.90 15.69
N LYS A 251 -1.02 0.13 16.66
CA LYS A 251 0.41 0.16 17.01
C LYS A 251 1.29 -0.20 15.82
N GLN A 252 0.94 -1.25 15.08
CA GLN A 252 1.68 -1.66 13.88
C GLN A 252 1.63 -0.59 12.80
N LEU A 253 0.47 0.02 12.53
CA LEU A 253 0.34 1.11 11.57
C LEU A 253 1.20 2.33 11.95
N LEU A 254 1.19 2.75 13.21
CA LEU A 254 2.03 3.84 13.70
C LEU A 254 3.52 3.56 13.45
N LEU A 255 3.96 2.33 13.70
CA LEU A 255 5.34 1.90 13.49
C LEU A 255 5.70 1.82 12.02
N TYR A 256 4.85 1.22 11.18
CA TYR A 256 5.11 1.11 9.75
C TYR A 256 5.15 2.49 9.09
N VAL A 257 4.22 3.39 9.43
CA VAL A 257 4.27 4.76 8.91
C VAL A 257 5.56 5.47 9.30
N ALA A 258 6.01 5.33 10.54
CA ALA A 258 7.27 5.92 10.98
C ALA A 258 8.51 5.27 10.36
N LEU A 259 8.54 3.95 10.25
CA LEU A 259 9.65 3.17 9.71
C LEU A 259 9.85 3.42 8.21
N TYR A 260 8.76 3.37 7.44
CA TYR A 260 8.80 3.54 6.00
C TYR A 260 8.66 5.01 5.58
N ASN A 261 8.43 5.94 6.52
CA ASN A 261 8.20 7.36 6.26
C ASN A 261 7.03 7.60 5.27
N LEU A 262 5.89 6.94 5.54
CA LEU A 262 4.69 6.99 4.71
C LEU A 262 3.96 8.33 4.87
N ASP A 263 3.31 8.80 3.81
CA ASP A 263 2.58 10.08 3.82
C ASP A 263 1.08 9.89 4.15
N GLY A 264 0.58 8.66 4.03
CA GLY A 264 -0.80 8.32 4.33
C GLY A 264 -1.03 6.81 4.49
N ILE A 265 -2.26 6.43 4.80
CA ILE A 265 -2.77 5.04 4.79
C ILE A 265 -4.14 5.04 4.13
N ASN A 266 -4.34 4.12 3.18
CA ASN A 266 -5.64 3.89 2.55
C ASN A 266 -6.29 2.64 3.14
N LEU A 267 -7.46 2.79 3.79
CA LEU A 267 -8.20 1.70 4.42
C LEU A 267 -9.15 1.06 3.40
N ASP A 268 -8.93 -0.21 3.08
CA ASP A 268 -9.75 -0.99 2.15
C ASP A 268 -10.44 -2.12 2.91
N PHE A 269 -11.42 -1.75 3.74
CA PHE A 269 -12.17 -2.70 4.57
C PHE A 269 -13.46 -3.08 3.85
N GLU A 270 -13.46 -4.25 3.23
CA GLU A 270 -14.57 -4.73 2.39
C GLU A 270 -15.17 -6.02 2.94
N ASN A 271 -16.33 -6.42 2.43
CA ASN A 271 -17.03 -7.64 2.85
C ASN A 271 -17.23 -7.68 4.38
N ILE A 272 -17.92 -6.67 4.90
CA ILE A 272 -18.17 -6.47 6.33
C ILE A 272 -19.63 -6.80 6.62
N TYR A 273 -19.93 -7.44 7.75
CA TYR A 273 -21.32 -7.58 8.19
C TYR A 273 -21.95 -6.22 8.49
N GLU A 274 -23.19 -6.01 8.03
CA GLU A 274 -23.92 -4.76 8.27
C GLU A 274 -24.12 -4.46 9.77
N GLU A 275 -24.27 -5.49 10.61
CA GLU A 275 -24.36 -5.35 12.07
C GLU A 275 -23.09 -4.80 12.72
N ASP A 276 -21.94 -4.90 12.05
CA ASP A 276 -20.65 -4.42 12.54
C ASP A 276 -20.31 -3.00 12.07
N ARG A 277 -21.20 -2.36 11.28
CA ARG A 277 -21.02 -1.01 10.70
C ARG A 277 -20.53 0.03 11.71
N GLU A 278 -21.18 0.12 12.87
CA GLU A 278 -20.81 1.10 13.91
C GLU A 278 -19.46 0.76 14.55
N ALA A 279 -19.19 -0.52 14.80
CA ALA A 279 -17.93 -0.97 15.40
C ALA A 279 -16.74 -0.71 14.46
N VAL A 280 -16.92 -0.91 13.15
CA VAL A 280 -15.92 -0.53 12.14
C VAL A 280 -15.72 0.99 12.11
N SER A 281 -16.79 1.78 12.25
CA SER A 281 -16.69 3.25 12.31
C SER A 281 -15.86 3.74 13.49
N VAL A 282 -16.03 3.13 14.66
CA VAL A 282 -15.19 3.39 15.83
C VAL A 282 -13.74 2.99 15.55
N PHE A 283 -13.51 1.83 14.92
CA PHE A 283 -12.16 1.38 14.61
C PHE A 283 -11.44 2.31 13.61
N VAL A 284 -12.13 2.76 12.56
CA VAL A 284 -11.62 3.73 11.58
C VAL A 284 -11.29 5.06 12.27
N GLN A 285 -12.14 5.52 13.20
CA GLN A 285 -11.85 6.70 14.00
C GLN A 285 -10.60 6.52 14.87
N GLU A 286 -10.48 5.41 15.61
CA GLU A 286 -9.30 5.12 16.44
C GLU A 286 -8.00 5.07 15.61
N ILE A 287 -8.03 4.49 14.40
CA ILE A 287 -6.90 4.50 13.46
C ILE A 287 -6.57 5.94 13.05
N SER A 288 -7.59 6.70 12.63
CA SER A 288 -7.40 8.06 12.12
C SER A 288 -6.85 9.00 13.19
N ASP A 289 -7.41 8.99 14.39
CA ASP A 289 -6.96 9.80 15.52
C ASP A 289 -5.48 9.52 15.86
N ALA A 290 -5.07 8.25 15.83
CA ALA A 290 -3.69 7.88 16.12
C ALA A 290 -2.72 8.32 15.01
N LEU A 291 -3.07 8.10 13.74
CA LEU A 291 -2.23 8.48 12.59
C LEU A 291 -2.14 10.01 12.41
N HIS A 292 -3.20 10.75 12.76
CA HIS A 292 -3.18 12.22 12.71
C HIS A 292 -2.21 12.83 13.73
N GLU A 293 -1.89 12.17 14.85
CA GLU A 293 -0.82 12.64 15.76
C GLU A 293 0.56 12.68 15.08
N LEU A 294 0.72 11.91 14.00
CA LEU A 294 1.91 11.86 13.18
C LEU A 294 1.80 12.69 11.88
N ASN A 295 0.72 13.45 11.70
CA ASN A 295 0.40 14.20 10.48
C ASN A 295 0.26 13.33 9.22
N VAL A 296 -0.21 12.09 9.38
CA VAL A 296 -0.36 11.10 8.30
C VAL A 296 -1.78 11.19 7.74
N ILE A 297 -1.93 11.21 6.41
CA ILE A 297 -3.25 11.22 5.77
C ILE A 297 -3.94 9.87 5.96
N VAL A 298 -5.25 9.86 6.20
CA VAL A 298 -6.07 8.65 6.19
C VAL A 298 -7.16 8.76 5.15
N SER A 299 -7.26 7.76 4.28
CA SER A 299 -8.38 7.59 3.35
C SER A 299 -9.07 6.25 3.57
N ILE A 300 -10.32 6.13 3.13
CA ILE A 300 -11.09 4.87 3.20
C ILE A 300 -11.85 4.62 1.91
N ASP A 301 -11.79 3.38 1.43
CA ASP A 301 -12.53 2.91 0.26
C ASP A 301 -13.96 2.57 0.64
N VAL A 302 -14.92 3.02 -0.17
CA VAL A 302 -16.34 2.71 -0.04
C VAL A 302 -16.95 2.42 -1.41
N THR A 303 -17.90 1.50 -1.45
CA THR A 303 -18.67 1.22 -2.67
C THR A 303 -19.74 2.29 -2.93
N VAL A 304 -20.37 2.22 -4.10
CA VAL A 304 -21.53 3.07 -4.42
C VAL A 304 -22.69 2.80 -3.45
N PRO A 305 -23.36 3.84 -2.91
CA PRO A 305 -24.53 3.69 -2.05
C PRO A 305 -25.64 2.84 -2.70
N SER A 306 -26.10 1.81 -1.99
CA SER A 306 -27.22 0.95 -2.38
C SER A 306 -27.82 0.24 -1.16
N ASN A 307 -28.89 -0.54 -1.37
CA ASN A 307 -29.53 -1.32 -0.31
C ASN A 307 -28.94 -2.73 -0.14
N VAL A 308 -27.74 -2.98 -0.67
CA VAL A 308 -27.07 -4.29 -0.52
C VAL A 308 -26.27 -4.30 0.78
N SER A 309 -26.59 -5.23 1.68
CA SER A 309 -26.06 -5.33 3.04
C SER A 309 -24.53 -5.26 3.15
N GLN A 310 -23.82 -6.38 2.92
CA GLN A 310 -22.36 -6.44 3.06
C GLN A 310 -21.58 -5.60 2.03
N TRP A 311 -22.22 -5.29 0.90
CA TRP A 311 -21.58 -4.52 -0.17
C TRP A 311 -21.63 -3.02 0.07
N SER A 312 -22.68 -2.46 0.69
CA SER A 312 -22.88 -1.00 0.75
C SER A 312 -23.48 -0.46 2.04
N LEU A 313 -24.41 -1.18 2.68
CA LEU A 313 -25.01 -0.76 3.95
C LEU A 313 -24.05 -0.89 5.14
N SER A 314 -23.02 -1.73 5.01
CA SER A 314 -21.93 -1.87 5.97
C SER A 314 -21.05 -0.61 6.13
N TYR A 315 -21.15 0.38 5.23
CA TYR A 315 -20.37 1.62 5.29
C TYR A 315 -21.14 2.77 5.95
N ASP A 316 -20.65 3.28 7.08
CA ASP A 316 -21.08 4.58 7.62
C ASP A 316 -20.27 5.73 7.00
N ARG A 317 -20.62 6.06 5.75
CA ARG A 317 -19.96 7.12 4.97
C ARG A 317 -19.94 8.47 5.70
N LYS A 318 -21.01 8.78 6.43
CA LYS A 318 -21.12 10.01 7.21
C LYS A 318 -20.17 10.00 8.41
N ALA A 319 -20.08 8.90 9.17
CA ALA A 319 -19.11 8.78 10.26
C ALA A 319 -17.67 8.82 9.72
N TYR A 320 -17.37 8.06 8.66
CA TYR A 320 -16.06 8.07 8.03
C TYR A 320 -15.64 9.48 7.61
N SER A 321 -16.51 10.24 6.93
CA SER A 321 -16.20 11.61 6.48
C SER A 321 -15.80 12.58 7.59
N LYS A 322 -16.16 12.29 8.86
CA LYS A 322 -15.76 13.09 10.02
C LYS A 322 -14.38 12.68 10.55
N SER A 323 -14.03 11.40 10.41
CA SER A 323 -12.79 10.84 10.94
C SER A 323 -11.63 10.98 9.95
N VAL A 324 -11.83 10.58 8.70
CA VAL A 324 -10.75 10.49 7.69
C VAL A 324 -10.57 11.80 6.90
N ASP A 325 -9.41 11.93 6.24
CA ASP A 325 -9.15 13.04 5.32
C ASP A 325 -9.94 12.88 4.01
N TYR A 326 -9.98 11.66 3.45
CA TYR A 326 -10.66 11.38 2.17
C TYR A 326 -11.50 10.10 2.19
N VAL A 327 -12.64 10.12 1.52
CA VAL A 327 -13.45 8.94 1.20
C VAL A 327 -13.30 8.64 -0.28
N MET A 328 -12.87 7.43 -0.61
CA MET A 328 -12.60 6.97 -1.97
C MET A 328 -13.83 6.20 -2.46
N LEU A 329 -14.61 6.80 -3.35
CA LEU A 329 -15.78 6.14 -3.93
C LEU A 329 -15.33 5.20 -5.04
N MET A 330 -15.38 3.90 -4.80
CA MET A 330 -15.14 2.87 -5.81
C MET A 330 -16.31 2.81 -6.80
N ALA A 331 -16.37 3.78 -7.70
CA ALA A 331 -17.39 3.89 -8.75
C ALA A 331 -17.03 3.01 -9.96
N TYR A 332 -16.82 1.73 -9.68
CA TYR A 332 -16.65 0.66 -10.67
C TYR A 332 -17.27 -0.62 -10.15
N ASP A 333 -17.29 -1.64 -11.00
CA ASP A 333 -17.98 -2.91 -10.76
C ASP A 333 -19.52 -2.81 -10.69
N GLU A 334 -20.09 -1.89 -11.47
CA GLU A 334 -21.54 -1.88 -11.80
C GLU A 334 -22.00 -3.28 -12.26
N HIS A 335 -21.20 -3.94 -13.11
CA HIS A 335 -21.32 -5.35 -13.43
C HIS A 335 -19.99 -6.06 -13.12
N TRP A 336 -19.86 -6.67 -11.94
CA TRP A 336 -18.64 -7.31 -11.44
C TRP A 336 -18.30 -8.64 -12.16
N ARG A 337 -17.13 -9.23 -11.90
CA ARG A 337 -16.58 -10.39 -12.67
C ARG A 337 -17.48 -11.63 -12.68
N THR A 338 -18.28 -11.85 -11.65
CA THR A 338 -19.21 -12.99 -11.54
C THR A 338 -20.66 -12.56 -11.67
N SER A 339 -20.93 -11.37 -12.21
CA SER A 339 -22.29 -10.90 -12.47
C SER A 339 -23.02 -11.88 -13.40
N PRO A 340 -24.31 -12.17 -13.13
CA PRO A 340 -25.10 -13.05 -13.98
C PRO A 340 -25.44 -12.41 -15.34
N VAL A 341 -25.18 -11.12 -15.53
CA VAL A 341 -25.45 -10.38 -16.76
C VAL A 341 -24.21 -9.59 -17.20
N SER A 342 -24.01 -9.51 -18.52
CA SER A 342 -22.94 -8.71 -19.11
C SER A 342 -23.30 -7.22 -19.07
N GLY A 343 -22.31 -6.36 -18.89
CA GLY A 343 -22.53 -4.91 -18.87
C GLY A 343 -21.28 -4.08 -18.62
N SER A 344 -21.48 -2.77 -18.53
CA SER A 344 -20.45 -1.79 -18.21
C SER A 344 -19.81 -2.06 -16.85
N VAL A 345 -18.51 -1.82 -16.75
CA VAL A 345 -17.82 -1.76 -15.45
C VAL A 345 -18.17 -0.48 -14.70
N ALA A 346 -18.31 0.64 -15.41
CA ALA A 346 -18.60 1.95 -14.84
C ALA A 346 -19.27 2.86 -15.89
N SER A 347 -20.56 2.63 -16.18
CA SER A 347 -21.29 3.52 -17.10
C SER A 347 -21.45 4.92 -16.49
N ILE A 348 -21.36 5.97 -17.31
CA ILE A 348 -21.27 7.35 -16.80
C ILE A 348 -22.47 7.73 -15.92
N GLY A 349 -23.69 7.34 -16.30
CA GLY A 349 -24.88 7.64 -15.50
C GLY A 349 -24.90 6.92 -14.15
N TRP A 350 -24.39 5.69 -14.08
CA TRP A 350 -24.27 4.96 -12.81
C TRP A 350 -23.18 5.59 -11.92
N VAL A 351 -22.05 5.99 -12.51
CA VAL A 351 -20.96 6.69 -11.80
C VAL A 351 -21.44 8.02 -11.23
N GLU A 352 -22.08 8.85 -12.04
CA GLU A 352 -22.61 10.15 -11.60
C GLU A 352 -23.65 9.97 -10.49
N GLN A 353 -24.58 9.02 -10.64
CA GLN A 353 -25.55 8.74 -9.58
C GLN A 353 -24.88 8.29 -8.28
N GLY A 354 -23.79 7.52 -8.36
CA GLY A 354 -23.00 7.12 -7.21
C GLY A 354 -22.32 8.30 -6.52
N VAL A 355 -21.79 9.26 -7.29
CA VAL A 355 -21.25 10.53 -6.78
C VAL A 355 -22.34 11.32 -6.06
N GLU A 356 -23.47 11.59 -6.72
CA GLU A 356 -24.59 12.37 -6.14
C GLU A 356 -25.11 11.75 -4.83
N ASN A 357 -25.25 10.42 -4.78
CA ASN A 357 -25.73 9.74 -3.58
C ASN A 357 -24.71 9.81 -2.45
N THR A 358 -23.42 9.68 -2.76
CA THR A 358 -22.36 9.76 -1.75
C THR A 358 -22.24 11.17 -1.17
N LEU A 359 -22.45 12.20 -2.00
CA LEU A 359 -22.42 13.61 -1.57
C LEU A 359 -23.53 14.00 -0.59
N LYS A 360 -24.56 13.16 -0.41
CA LYS A 360 -25.56 13.33 0.66
C LYS A 360 -24.99 13.06 2.05
N GLU A 361 -23.89 12.31 2.12
CA GLU A 361 -23.27 11.85 3.36
C GLU A 361 -21.83 12.35 3.54
N VAL A 362 -21.13 12.64 2.45
CA VAL A 362 -19.70 13.00 2.41
C VAL A 362 -19.51 14.39 1.77
N PRO A 363 -18.78 15.32 2.39
CA PRO A 363 -18.41 16.58 1.75
C PRO A 363 -17.62 16.39 0.44
N ALA A 364 -17.89 17.22 -0.57
CA ALA A 364 -17.25 17.11 -1.88
C ALA A 364 -15.72 17.23 -1.83
N ASP A 365 -15.20 18.12 -1.00
CA ASP A 365 -13.77 18.35 -0.79
C ASP A 365 -13.05 17.21 -0.06
N LYS A 366 -13.79 16.19 0.40
CA LYS A 366 -13.26 14.92 0.92
C LYS A 366 -13.50 13.72 0.00
N LEU A 367 -14.33 13.85 -1.03
CA LEU A 367 -14.71 12.73 -1.89
C LEU A 367 -13.72 12.59 -3.06
N ILE A 368 -13.10 11.43 -3.21
CA ILE A 368 -12.24 11.07 -4.35
C ILE A 368 -12.98 10.06 -5.22
N LEU A 369 -13.05 10.30 -6.52
CA LEU A 369 -13.74 9.42 -7.46
C LEU A 369 -12.82 8.29 -7.94
N GLY A 370 -13.11 7.06 -7.52
CA GLY A 370 -12.48 5.84 -8.04
C GLY A 370 -13.01 5.49 -9.43
N ILE A 371 -12.10 5.29 -10.40
CA ILE A 371 -12.42 4.93 -11.78
C ILE A 371 -11.67 3.65 -12.22
N PRO A 372 -12.27 2.81 -13.07
CA PRO A 372 -11.61 1.61 -13.56
C PRO A 372 -10.66 1.95 -14.72
N LEU A 373 -9.44 1.41 -14.66
CA LEU A 373 -8.48 1.35 -15.76
C LEU A 373 -8.59 0.03 -16.53
N TYR A 374 -9.66 -0.73 -16.28
CA TYR A 374 -9.93 -2.05 -16.84
C TYR A 374 -11.35 -2.14 -17.38
N MET A 375 -11.58 -3.18 -18.17
CA MET A 375 -12.91 -3.56 -18.63
C MET A 375 -13.08 -5.08 -18.57
N ARG A 376 -14.22 -5.58 -19.05
CA ARG A 376 -14.54 -7.01 -19.07
C ARG A 376 -14.79 -7.49 -20.49
N GLU A 377 -14.14 -8.59 -20.84
CA GLU A 377 -14.57 -9.47 -21.93
C GLU A 377 -15.65 -10.40 -21.39
N TRP A 378 -16.89 -10.11 -21.75
CA TRP A 378 -18.03 -10.96 -21.40
C TRP A 378 -18.23 -12.01 -22.47
N LYS A 379 -18.24 -13.27 -22.07
CA LYS A 379 -18.56 -14.42 -22.92
C LYS A 379 -19.95 -14.93 -22.56
N GLU A 380 -20.85 -14.86 -23.52
CA GLU A 380 -22.22 -15.35 -23.42
C GLU A 380 -22.37 -16.65 -24.22
N THR A 381 -22.86 -17.69 -23.57
CA THR A 381 -23.19 -18.97 -24.20
C THR A 381 -24.63 -19.36 -23.88
N ASN A 382 -25.30 -20.04 -24.80
CA ASN A 382 -26.61 -20.62 -24.52
C ASN A 382 -26.42 -21.99 -23.86
N GLN A 383 -26.91 -22.15 -22.63
CA GLN A 383 -26.98 -23.43 -21.94
C GLN A 383 -28.43 -23.72 -21.58
N SER A 384 -29.02 -24.73 -22.23
CA SER A 384 -30.39 -25.18 -21.97
C SER A 384 -31.44 -24.05 -22.01
N GLY A 385 -31.31 -23.13 -22.97
CA GLY A 385 -32.24 -22.01 -23.13
C GLY A 385 -31.97 -20.81 -22.21
N LYS A 386 -30.91 -20.86 -21.39
CA LYS A 386 -30.45 -19.75 -20.53
C LYS A 386 -29.10 -19.23 -20.99
N THR A 387 -28.90 -17.91 -20.90
CA THR A 387 -27.60 -17.31 -21.15
C THR A 387 -26.68 -17.53 -19.95
N LYS A 388 -25.61 -18.30 -20.13
CA LYS A 388 -24.49 -18.36 -19.18
C LYS A 388 -23.51 -17.23 -19.52
N VAL A 389 -23.15 -16.45 -18.51
CA VAL A 389 -22.20 -15.33 -18.60
C VAL A 389 -20.91 -15.70 -17.89
N GLU A 390 -19.78 -15.52 -18.56
CA GLU A 390 -18.43 -15.64 -18.01
C GLU A 390 -17.69 -14.34 -18.32
N ALA A 391 -16.83 -13.87 -17.42
CA ALA A 391 -16.07 -12.64 -17.65
C ALA A 391 -14.57 -12.85 -17.45
N LYS A 392 -13.78 -12.25 -18.33
CA LYS A 392 -12.34 -12.07 -18.16
C LYS A 392 -12.05 -10.57 -18.03
N THR A 393 -11.21 -10.19 -17.07
CA THR A 393 -10.72 -8.81 -16.96
C THR A 393 -9.75 -8.50 -18.08
N LEU A 394 -9.90 -7.34 -18.71
CA LEU A 394 -9.02 -6.83 -19.75
C LEU A 394 -8.34 -5.53 -19.30
N SER A 395 -7.06 -5.39 -19.60
CA SER A 395 -6.41 -4.08 -19.70
C SER A 395 -6.87 -3.34 -20.95
N MET A 396 -6.64 -2.02 -21.01
CA MET A 396 -6.91 -1.22 -22.19
C MET A 396 -6.15 -1.71 -23.43
N MET A 397 -4.88 -2.12 -23.26
CA MET A 397 -4.08 -2.70 -24.34
C MET A 397 -4.66 -4.03 -24.87
N GLN A 398 -5.13 -4.90 -23.98
CA GLN A 398 -5.77 -6.16 -24.38
C GLN A 398 -7.09 -5.94 -25.13
N SER A 399 -7.84 -4.88 -24.77
CA SER A 399 -9.04 -4.47 -25.53
C SER A 399 -8.67 -4.06 -26.96
N ASP A 400 -7.64 -3.25 -27.15
CA ASP A 400 -7.15 -2.83 -28.47
C ASP A 400 -6.68 -4.02 -29.33
N GLU A 401 -6.04 -5.01 -28.71
CA GLU A 401 -5.65 -6.26 -29.38
C GLU A 401 -6.86 -7.04 -29.87
N LEU A 402 -7.92 -7.17 -29.06
CA LEU A 402 -9.16 -7.83 -29.46
C LEU A 402 -9.84 -7.08 -30.61
N ILE A 403 -9.90 -5.75 -30.55
CA ILE A 403 -10.47 -4.91 -31.61
C ILE A 403 -9.75 -5.16 -32.94
N LYS A 404 -8.41 -5.16 -32.93
CA LYS A 404 -7.57 -5.42 -34.12
C LYS A 404 -7.72 -6.85 -34.62
N LYS A 405 -7.65 -7.83 -33.73
CA LYS A 405 -7.72 -9.27 -34.06
C LYS A 405 -9.03 -9.65 -34.72
N HIS A 406 -10.15 -9.15 -34.20
CA HIS A 406 -11.49 -9.48 -34.70
C HIS A 406 -12.01 -8.49 -35.74
N LYS A 407 -11.28 -7.41 -36.02
CA LYS A 407 -11.65 -6.35 -36.99
C LYS A 407 -13.05 -5.80 -36.73
N VAL A 408 -13.40 -5.67 -35.44
CA VAL A 408 -14.71 -5.17 -35.00
C VAL A 408 -14.75 -3.65 -35.09
N LYS A 409 -15.95 -3.10 -35.33
CA LYS A 409 -16.19 -1.66 -35.28
C LYS A 409 -16.64 -1.27 -33.88
N LEU A 410 -16.13 -0.15 -33.40
CA LEU A 410 -16.58 0.47 -32.15
C LEU A 410 -17.87 1.24 -32.40
N ASN A 411 -18.85 1.04 -31.52
CA ASN A 411 -20.09 1.80 -31.49
C ASN A 411 -20.10 2.63 -30.21
N TRP A 412 -20.20 3.95 -30.33
CA TRP A 412 -20.32 4.83 -29.17
C TRP A 412 -21.73 4.71 -28.55
N LEU A 413 -21.79 4.33 -27.27
CA LEU A 413 -23.02 4.28 -26.48
C LEU A 413 -23.11 5.53 -25.62
N ALA A 414 -23.86 6.53 -26.08
CA ALA A 414 -23.93 7.83 -25.41
C ALA A 414 -24.53 7.76 -23.99
N ASP A 415 -25.49 6.88 -23.77
CA ASP A 415 -26.11 6.63 -22.46
C ASP A 415 -25.15 5.96 -21.46
N LYS A 416 -24.13 5.25 -21.96
CA LYS A 416 -23.09 4.62 -21.14
C LYS A 416 -21.83 5.46 -21.02
N GLY A 417 -21.62 6.41 -21.93
CA GLY A 417 -20.38 7.19 -22.01
C GLY A 417 -19.18 6.31 -22.38
N GLN A 418 -19.39 5.28 -23.20
CA GLN A 418 -18.38 4.27 -23.52
C GLN A 418 -18.48 3.82 -24.98
N ASN A 419 -17.34 3.42 -25.55
CA ASN A 419 -17.35 2.64 -26.78
C ASN A 419 -17.76 1.18 -26.48
N TYR A 420 -18.38 0.53 -27.45
CA TYR A 420 -18.82 -0.86 -27.36
C TYR A 420 -18.43 -1.65 -28.60
N PHE A 421 -18.03 -2.90 -28.39
CA PHE A 421 -17.93 -3.87 -29.48
C PHE A 421 -18.38 -5.26 -29.05
N GLU A 422 -18.75 -6.05 -30.06
CA GLU A 422 -19.09 -7.46 -29.90
C GLU A 422 -18.57 -8.27 -31.09
N PHE A 423 -18.33 -9.55 -30.85
CA PHE A 423 -18.00 -10.52 -31.88
C PHE A 423 -18.47 -11.92 -31.49
N THR A 424 -18.58 -12.82 -32.47
CA THR A 424 -18.90 -14.23 -32.22
C THR A 424 -17.69 -15.09 -32.52
N ALA A 425 -17.33 -15.97 -31.59
CA ALA A 425 -16.28 -16.97 -31.78
C ALA A 425 -16.60 -18.23 -30.98
N ASN A 426 -16.28 -19.41 -31.52
CA ASN A 426 -16.44 -20.70 -30.82
C ASN A 426 -17.85 -20.90 -30.21
N ASN A 427 -18.91 -20.59 -30.96
CA ASN A 427 -20.31 -20.65 -30.52
C ASN A 427 -20.65 -19.82 -29.26
N ALA A 428 -19.86 -18.78 -28.98
CA ALA A 428 -20.11 -17.81 -27.92
C ALA A 428 -20.15 -16.39 -28.49
N LYS A 429 -20.99 -15.53 -27.88
CA LYS A 429 -21.01 -14.09 -28.14
C LYS A 429 -20.11 -13.39 -27.12
N TYR A 430 -19.21 -12.57 -27.60
CA TYR A 430 -18.32 -11.76 -26.77
C TYR A 430 -18.75 -10.30 -26.81
N ARG A 431 -18.75 -9.63 -25.66
CA ARG A 431 -19.14 -8.22 -25.52
C ARG A 431 -18.16 -7.47 -24.65
N VAL A 432 -17.82 -6.24 -25.03
CA VAL A 432 -16.93 -5.36 -24.28
C VAL A 432 -17.47 -3.95 -24.30
N TRP A 433 -17.57 -3.35 -23.11
CA TRP A 433 -17.77 -1.92 -22.90
C TRP A 433 -16.41 -1.32 -22.55
N VAL A 434 -15.89 -0.49 -23.45
CA VAL A 434 -14.50 -0.05 -23.49
C VAL A 434 -14.32 1.17 -22.60
N GLU A 435 -13.28 1.11 -21.76
CA GLU A 435 -12.71 2.31 -21.15
C GLU A 435 -11.57 2.82 -22.04
N ASP A 436 -11.66 4.09 -22.43
CA ASP A 436 -10.69 4.81 -23.25
C ASP A 436 -10.56 6.27 -22.77
N GLU A 437 -9.76 7.07 -23.46
CA GLU A 437 -9.51 8.46 -23.15
C GLU A 437 -10.82 9.27 -23.04
N ARG A 438 -11.82 8.96 -23.87
CA ARG A 438 -13.09 9.69 -23.90
C ARG A 438 -13.97 9.30 -22.72
N SER A 439 -14.10 8.00 -22.42
CA SER A 439 -14.88 7.55 -21.27
C SER A 439 -14.26 7.99 -19.94
N ILE A 440 -12.93 8.05 -19.86
CA ILE A 440 -12.20 8.55 -18.69
C ILE A 440 -12.35 10.06 -18.56
N GLN A 441 -12.24 10.83 -19.66
CA GLN A 441 -12.50 12.28 -19.63
C GLN A 441 -13.88 12.59 -19.05
N MET A 442 -14.93 11.88 -19.49
CA MET A 442 -16.28 12.10 -18.97
C MET A 442 -16.38 11.88 -17.45
N LYS A 443 -15.64 10.91 -16.90
CA LYS A 443 -15.59 10.69 -15.45
C LYS A 443 -14.75 11.76 -14.73
N LEU A 444 -13.66 12.23 -15.35
CA LEU A 444 -12.86 13.33 -14.81
C LEU A 444 -13.62 14.65 -14.78
N ASP A 445 -14.52 14.89 -15.74
CA ASP A 445 -15.38 16.08 -15.75
C ASP A 445 -16.30 16.13 -14.51
N LEU A 446 -16.72 14.97 -13.98
CA LEU A 446 -17.48 14.89 -12.72
C LEU A 446 -16.69 15.43 -11.52
N VAL A 447 -15.35 15.27 -11.52
CA VAL A 447 -14.49 15.81 -10.44
C VAL A 447 -14.63 17.33 -10.36
N HIS A 448 -14.71 18.02 -11.50
CA HIS A 448 -14.89 19.48 -11.55
C HIS A 448 -16.34 19.89 -11.30
N GLN A 449 -17.29 19.20 -11.96
CA GLN A 449 -18.72 19.48 -11.83
C GLN A 449 -19.17 19.44 -10.36
N TYR A 450 -18.73 18.42 -9.61
CA TYR A 450 -19.08 18.23 -8.22
C TYR A 450 -18.03 18.76 -7.23
N LYS A 451 -16.95 19.38 -7.73
CA LYS A 451 -15.84 19.92 -6.92
C LYS A 451 -15.18 18.88 -6.00
N LEU A 452 -15.10 17.64 -6.48
CA LEU A 452 -14.54 16.49 -5.75
C LEU A 452 -13.07 16.70 -5.41
N ALA A 453 -12.57 16.08 -4.34
CA ALA A 453 -11.17 16.18 -3.91
C ALA A 453 -10.17 15.66 -4.95
N GLY A 454 -10.59 14.74 -5.82
CA GLY A 454 -9.69 14.13 -6.79
C GLY A 454 -10.24 12.91 -7.50
N VAL A 455 -9.33 12.13 -8.09
CA VAL A 455 -9.58 10.87 -8.79
C VAL A 455 -8.62 9.78 -8.30
N ALA A 456 -9.04 8.52 -8.38
CA ALA A 456 -8.21 7.37 -8.11
C ALA A 456 -8.41 6.26 -9.16
N GLY A 457 -7.33 5.72 -9.72
CA GLY A 457 -7.40 4.72 -10.78
C GLY A 457 -7.14 3.29 -10.29
N TRP A 458 -8.12 2.39 -10.43
CA TRP A 458 -7.92 0.95 -10.25
C TRP A 458 -7.73 0.29 -11.61
N ARG A 459 -6.53 -0.15 -12.00
CA ARG A 459 -5.28 -0.17 -11.24
C ARG A 459 -4.09 0.05 -12.15
N LYS A 460 -2.94 0.38 -11.56
CA LYS A 460 -1.68 0.48 -12.30
C LYS A 460 -1.40 -0.78 -13.13
N GLY A 461 -1.03 -0.56 -14.38
CA GLY A 461 -0.66 -1.58 -15.36
C GLY A 461 -1.79 -1.99 -16.28
N PHE A 462 -3.00 -1.47 -16.08
CA PHE A 462 -4.16 -1.78 -16.93
C PHE A 462 -4.48 -0.64 -17.89
N GLU A 463 -3.97 0.55 -17.60
CA GLU A 463 -4.15 1.74 -18.41
C GLU A 463 -3.22 1.81 -19.63
N LYS A 464 -3.63 2.60 -20.63
CA LYS A 464 -2.72 3.18 -21.63
C LYS A 464 -2.03 4.42 -21.07
N SER A 465 -0.85 4.75 -21.58
CA SER A 465 -0.07 5.91 -21.13
C SER A 465 -0.82 7.25 -21.29
N GLU A 466 -1.66 7.34 -22.31
CA GLU A 466 -2.47 8.48 -22.72
C GLU A 466 -3.51 8.85 -21.67
N ILE A 467 -3.96 7.89 -20.85
CA ILE A 467 -4.92 8.14 -19.77
C ILE A 467 -4.35 9.12 -18.76
N TRP A 468 -3.08 8.97 -18.37
CA TRP A 468 -2.44 9.88 -17.42
C TRP A 468 -2.24 11.27 -18.00
N LYS A 469 -2.05 11.38 -19.31
CA LYS A 469 -2.06 12.68 -19.99
C LYS A 469 -3.42 13.36 -19.85
N THR A 470 -4.52 12.64 -20.11
CA THR A 470 -5.89 13.14 -19.94
C THR A 470 -6.15 13.60 -18.50
N VAL A 471 -5.72 12.80 -17.50
CA VAL A 471 -5.81 13.17 -16.07
C VAL A 471 -5.02 14.45 -15.78
N ASN A 472 -3.78 14.53 -16.28
CA ASN A 472 -2.91 15.68 -16.05
C ASN A 472 -3.48 16.99 -16.61
N GLU A 473 -3.95 16.93 -17.86
CA GLU A 473 -4.55 18.07 -18.55
C GLU A 473 -5.83 18.53 -17.86
N THR A 474 -6.66 17.58 -17.40
CA THR A 474 -7.94 17.90 -16.77
C THR A 474 -7.77 18.45 -15.35
N LEU A 475 -6.90 17.87 -14.53
CA LEU A 475 -6.84 18.20 -13.10
C LEU A 475 -5.82 19.27 -12.73
N PHE A 476 -4.72 19.43 -13.50
CA PHE A 476 -3.57 20.22 -13.06
C PHE A 476 -3.13 21.34 -14.01
N LYS A 477 -3.70 21.44 -15.22
CA LYS A 477 -3.28 22.41 -16.25
C LYS A 477 -4.35 23.45 -16.62
N GLN A 478 -5.31 23.71 -15.75
CA GLN A 478 -6.37 24.71 -16.00
C GLN A 478 -5.90 26.15 -15.80
#